data_AF-A0A7S2SIG8-F1
#
_entry.id   AF-A0A7S2SIG8-F1
#
_cell.length_a   1.000
_cell.length_b   1.000
_cell.length_c   1.000
_cell.angle_alpha   90.00
_cell.angle_beta   90.00
_cell.angle_gamma   90.00
#
_symmetry.space_group_name_H-M   'P 1'
#
loop_
_entity.id
_entity.type
_entity.pdbx_description
1 polymer ?
#
loop_
_entity_poly.entity_id
_entity_poly.type
_entity_poly.pdbx_seq_one_letter_code
_entity_poly.pdbx_strand_id
1 'polypeptide(L)'
;FRYFLKHPLEVADASLQFETRDLVTTFENGNGSYGIQFDIIALKSIHVVSLEIHTRLTEKFLVEVYTRSGTHEDHERNANDWELICQTDIQGLGLLKRTPIPRASFHLVNIL
;
A
#
# COMPACT_ATOMS: atom_id res chain seq x y z
N PHE A 1 -34.58 42.40 20.70
CA PHE A 1 -33.12 42.21 20.69
C PHE A 1 -32.70 41.50 21.96
N ARG A 2 -32.36 40.20 21.90
CA ARG A 2 -31.39 39.49 22.78
C ARG A 2 -31.30 37.99 22.39
N TYR A 3 -30.07 37.61 22.05
CA TYR A 3 -29.35 36.33 22.17
C TYR A 3 -29.83 35.02 21.51
N PHE A 4 -29.21 34.76 20.34
CA PHE A 4 -28.31 33.65 19.99
C PHE A 4 -28.58 32.23 20.53
N LEU A 5 -28.72 31.33 19.55
CA LEU A 5 -28.86 29.89 19.59
C LEU A 5 -27.75 29.20 20.39
N LYS A 6 -28.14 28.29 21.30
CA LYS A 6 -27.27 27.18 21.73
C LYS A 6 -27.25 26.15 20.59
N HIS A 7 -26.21 26.18 19.75
CA HIS A 7 -25.77 24.99 19.05
C HIS A 7 -24.49 24.49 19.73
N PRO A 8 -24.44 23.22 20.18
CA PRO A 8 -23.20 22.66 20.71
C PRO A 8 -22.18 22.56 19.57
N LEU A 9 -20.93 22.92 19.88
CA LEU A 9 -19.78 22.73 19.00
C LEU A 9 -19.53 21.23 18.84
N GLU A 10 -20.09 20.65 17.80
CA GLU A 10 -19.65 19.36 17.29
C GLU A 10 -18.31 19.61 16.60
N VAL A 11 -17.22 19.27 17.30
CA VAL A 11 -15.89 19.23 16.70
C VAL A 11 -15.90 18.10 15.70
N ALA A 12 -16.20 18.42 14.44
CA ALA A 12 -16.01 17.50 13.33
C ALA A 12 -14.53 17.11 13.29
N ASP A 13 -14.26 15.82 13.49
CA ASP A 13 -13.00 15.20 13.17
C ASP A 13 -12.68 15.51 11.70
N ALA A 14 -11.80 16.47 11.49
CA ALA A 14 -11.30 16.80 10.17
C ALA A 14 -10.38 15.67 9.73
N SER A 15 -10.97 14.59 9.21
CA SER A 15 -10.22 13.57 8.47
C SER A 15 -9.34 14.29 7.45
N LEU A 16 -8.02 14.15 7.60
CA LEU A 16 -7.06 14.57 6.58
C LEU A 16 -7.39 13.79 5.31
N GLN A 17 -8.15 14.40 4.40
CA GLN A 17 -8.43 13.85 3.09
C GLN A 17 -7.19 14.03 2.23
N PHE A 18 -6.32 13.02 2.26
CA PHE A 18 -5.24 12.93 1.27
C PHE A 18 -5.83 12.50 -0.08
N GLU A 19 -5.59 13.29 -1.13
CA GLU A 19 -5.88 12.86 -2.50
C GLU A 19 -5.04 11.61 -2.78
N THR A 20 -5.69 10.46 -2.95
CA THR A 20 -5.02 9.21 -3.30
C THR A 20 -4.98 9.08 -4.81
N ARG A 21 -3.80 8.73 -5.34
CA ARG A 21 -3.58 8.46 -6.76
C ARG A 21 -3.07 7.04 -6.93
N ASP A 22 -3.51 6.38 -7.99
CA ASP A 22 -3.07 5.03 -8.33
C ASP A 22 -2.02 5.07 -9.44
N LEU A 23 -0.93 4.32 -9.24
CA LEU A 23 -0.01 3.95 -10.32
C LEU A 23 -0.35 2.52 -10.74
N VAL A 24 -0.82 2.38 -11.98
CA VAL A 24 -1.36 1.11 -12.50
C VAL A 24 -0.42 0.54 -13.54
N THR A 25 -0.06 -0.74 -13.38
CA THR A 25 0.63 -1.53 -14.40
C THR A 25 -0.34 -2.43 -15.16
N THR A 26 0.08 -2.95 -16.31
CA THR A 26 -0.66 -3.99 -17.02
C THR A 26 -0.55 -5.33 -16.29
N PHE A 27 -1.40 -6.30 -16.66
CA PHE A 27 -1.24 -7.70 -16.25
C PHE A 27 -0.38 -8.52 -17.22
N GLU A 28 0.47 -7.84 -18.00
CA GLU A 28 1.44 -8.53 -18.84
C GLU A 28 2.33 -9.38 -17.94
N ASN A 29 2.19 -10.68 -18.09
CA ASN A 29 2.82 -11.70 -17.27
C ASN A 29 3.60 -12.67 -18.17
N GLY A 30 4.36 -13.56 -17.55
CA GLY A 30 5.18 -14.54 -18.28
C GLY A 30 6.39 -14.99 -17.46
N ASN A 31 6.75 -14.19 -16.45
CA ASN A 31 7.78 -14.51 -15.48
C ASN A 31 7.11 -14.79 -14.13
N GLY A 32 6.80 -16.06 -13.85
CA GLY A 32 6.26 -16.47 -12.56
C GLY A 32 7.32 -16.35 -11.47
N SER A 33 7.00 -15.68 -10.36
CA SER A 33 7.91 -15.49 -9.22
C SER A 33 7.14 -15.54 -7.90
N TYR A 34 7.85 -15.82 -6.81
CA TYR A 34 7.35 -15.75 -5.43
C TYR A 34 7.67 -14.39 -4.81
N GLY A 35 7.30 -13.31 -5.51
CA GLY A 35 7.57 -11.94 -5.10
C GLY A 35 8.12 -11.08 -6.23
N ILE A 36 8.11 -9.77 -5.99
CA ILE A 36 8.60 -8.73 -6.90
C ILE A 36 9.33 -7.70 -6.03
N GLN A 37 10.48 -7.22 -6.49
CA GLN A 37 11.23 -6.12 -5.91
C GLN A 37 11.35 -5.02 -6.97
N PHE A 38 11.23 -3.76 -6.56
CA PHE A 38 11.32 -2.60 -7.44
C PHE A 38 11.66 -1.35 -6.63
N ASP A 39 12.21 -0.36 -7.32
CA ASP A 39 12.46 0.96 -6.75
C ASP A 39 11.29 1.91 -7.02
N ILE A 40 10.99 2.75 -6.03
CA ILE A 40 10.05 3.86 -6.21
C ILE A 40 10.83 5.16 -6.17
N ILE A 41 10.78 5.90 -7.28
CA ILE A 41 11.41 7.21 -7.41
C ILE A 41 10.31 8.25 -7.54
N ALA A 42 10.31 9.25 -6.64
CA ALA A 42 9.31 10.31 -6.62
C ALA A 42 9.96 11.68 -6.85
N LEU A 43 9.30 12.54 -7.63
CA LEU A 43 9.73 13.93 -7.87
C LEU A 43 9.33 14.88 -6.73
N LYS A 44 8.39 14.45 -5.90
CA LYS A 44 7.86 15.18 -4.74
C LYS A 44 7.57 14.15 -3.66
N SER A 45 7.50 14.62 -2.42
CA SER A 45 7.21 13.72 -1.31
C SER A 45 5.81 13.10 -1.45
N ILE A 46 5.75 11.78 -1.35
CA ILE A 46 4.52 10.99 -1.45
C ILE A 46 4.46 9.97 -0.32
N HIS A 47 3.24 9.48 -0.07
CA HIS A 47 2.98 8.40 0.86
C HIS A 47 2.46 7.20 0.08
N VAL A 48 3.12 6.05 0.21
CA VAL A 48 2.57 4.79 -0.27
C VAL A 48 1.64 4.25 0.82
N VAL A 49 0.36 4.12 0.50
CA VAL A 49 -0.70 3.77 1.48
C VAL A 49 -1.33 2.41 1.24
N SER A 50 -1.15 1.83 0.06
CA SER A 50 -1.71 0.52 -0.30
C SER A 50 -1.02 -0.03 -1.54
N LEU A 51 -1.08 -1.35 -1.71
CA LEU A 51 -0.68 -2.05 -2.92
C LEU A 51 -1.76 -3.05 -3.33
N GLU A 52 -1.85 -3.30 -4.63
CA GLU A 52 -2.63 -4.39 -5.19
C GLU A 52 -1.68 -5.30 -5.97
N ILE A 53 -1.86 -6.61 -5.85
CA ILE A 53 -1.00 -7.60 -6.52
C ILE A 53 -1.79 -8.44 -7.51
N HIS A 54 -1.10 -9.01 -8.49
CA HIS A 54 -1.66 -10.03 -9.36
C HIS A 54 -1.21 -11.41 -8.89
N THR A 55 -2.14 -12.36 -8.82
CA THR A 55 -1.85 -13.75 -8.48
C THR A 55 -2.75 -14.69 -9.26
N ARG A 56 -2.30 -15.92 -9.48
CA ARG A 56 -3.13 -17.00 -10.03
C ARG A 56 -4.02 -17.66 -8.98
N LEU A 57 -3.70 -17.45 -7.70
CA LEU A 57 -4.41 -18.06 -6.58
C LEU A 57 -5.84 -17.52 -6.47
N THR A 58 -6.76 -18.42 -6.15
CA THR A 58 -8.16 -18.12 -5.84
C THR A 58 -8.52 -18.50 -4.41
N GLU A 59 -7.52 -18.73 -3.57
CA GLU A 59 -7.65 -19.11 -2.16
C GLU A 59 -7.01 -18.04 -1.26
N LYS A 60 -7.14 -18.21 0.06
CA LYS A 60 -6.45 -17.35 1.02
C LYS A 60 -4.96 -17.69 1.06
N PHE A 61 -4.13 -16.66 1.09
CA PHE A 61 -2.69 -16.80 1.25
C PHE A 61 -2.12 -15.61 2.02
N LEU A 62 -1.00 -15.86 2.70
CA LEU A 62 -0.24 -14.84 3.41
C LEU A 62 0.48 -13.94 2.41
N VAL A 63 0.38 -12.63 2.60
CA VAL A 63 1.19 -11.63 1.90
C VAL A 63 2.02 -10.86 2.90
N GLU A 64 3.29 -10.67 2.53
CA GLU A 64 4.24 -9.84 3.22
C GLU A 64 4.70 -8.73 2.28
N VAL A 65 4.78 -7.51 2.79
CA VAL A 65 5.38 -6.38 2.07
C VAL A 65 6.47 -5.81 2.94
N TYR A 66 7.63 -5.63 2.31
CA TYR A 66 8.80 -5.06 2.95
C TYR A 66 9.20 -3.77 2.24
N THR A 67 9.86 -2.88 2.97
CA THR A 67 10.44 -1.64 2.45
C THR A 67 11.90 -1.51 2.85
N ARG A 68 12.63 -0.69 2.11
CA ARG A 68 13.98 -0.26 2.46
C ARG A 68 14.26 1.10 1.82
N SER A 69 15.16 1.86 2.44
CA SER A 69 15.63 3.11 1.85
C SER A 69 16.71 2.83 0.79
N GLY A 70 16.64 3.50 -0.36
CA GLY A 70 17.57 3.31 -1.48
C GLY A 70 17.13 2.22 -2.46
N THR A 71 18.05 1.77 -3.32
CA THR A 71 17.77 0.81 -4.41
C THR A 71 17.82 -0.65 -3.96
N HIS A 72 16.86 -1.48 -4.38
CA HIS A 72 16.82 -2.92 -4.07
C HIS A 72 18.02 -3.72 -4.63
N GLU A 73 18.72 -3.18 -5.63
CA GLU A 73 19.87 -3.83 -6.27
C GLU A 73 20.96 -4.17 -5.23
N ASP A 74 21.53 -5.38 -5.32
CA ASP A 74 22.51 -5.96 -4.38
C ASP A 74 21.96 -6.29 -2.97
N HIS A 75 20.68 -6.03 -2.71
CA HIS A 75 20.01 -6.29 -1.44
C HIS A 75 18.86 -7.31 -1.56
N GLU A 76 18.69 -7.94 -2.72
CA GLU A 76 17.52 -8.76 -3.06
C GLU A 76 17.33 -9.96 -2.14
N ARG A 77 18.43 -10.45 -1.57
CA ARG A 77 18.48 -11.67 -0.75
C ARG A 77 18.87 -11.43 0.71
N ASN A 78 19.21 -10.20 1.10
CA ASN A 78 19.61 -9.91 2.46
C ASN A 78 18.41 -9.37 3.26
N ALA A 79 17.69 -10.27 3.96
CA ALA A 79 16.52 -9.91 4.74
C ALA A 79 16.76 -8.82 5.81
N ASN A 80 18.00 -8.67 6.30
CA ASN A 80 18.31 -7.65 7.30
C ASN A 80 18.29 -6.22 6.74
N ASP A 81 18.32 -6.06 5.43
CA ASP A 81 18.28 -4.76 4.76
C ASP A 81 16.85 -4.27 4.51
N TRP A 82 15.84 -5.05 4.92
CA TRP A 82 14.43 -4.80 4.67
C TRP A 82 13.64 -4.71 5.98
N GLU A 83 12.67 -3.81 6.01
CA GLU A 83 11.72 -3.61 7.10
C GLU A 83 10.34 -4.11 6.68
N LEU A 84 9.72 -4.97 7.49
CA LEU A 84 8.36 -5.47 7.26
C LEU A 84 7.32 -4.38 7.56
N ILE A 85 6.47 -4.05 6.58
CA ILE A 85 5.44 -3.01 6.70
C ILE A 85 4.01 -3.54 6.58
N CYS A 86 3.84 -4.79 6.14
CA CYS A 86 2.54 -5.44 6.04
C CYS A 86 2.73 -6.95 6.13
N GLN A 87 1.93 -7.62 6.95
CA GLN A 87 1.80 -9.07 6.97
C GLN A 87 0.33 -9.43 7.24
N THR A 88 -0.35 -9.99 6.24
CA THR A 88 -1.80 -10.28 6.34
C THR A 88 -2.23 -11.39 5.39
N ASP A 89 -3.21 -12.19 5.80
CA ASP A 89 -3.92 -13.10 4.91
C ASP A 89 -4.86 -12.33 3.98
N ILE A 90 -4.78 -12.59 2.68
CA ILE A 90 -5.69 -12.02 1.68
C ILE A 90 -6.30 -13.10 0.80
N GLN A 91 -7.48 -12.83 0.26
CA GLN A 91 -8.17 -13.71 -0.67
C GLN A 91 -7.69 -13.42 -2.10
N GLY A 92 -7.02 -14.39 -2.74
CA GLY A 92 -6.63 -14.27 -4.15
C GLY A 92 -7.84 -14.18 -5.07
N LEU A 93 -7.77 -13.30 -6.07
CA LEU A 93 -8.85 -13.12 -7.05
C LEU A 93 -8.63 -13.86 -8.37
N GLY A 94 -7.46 -14.48 -8.55
CA GLY A 94 -7.09 -15.24 -9.74
C GLY A 94 -6.60 -14.37 -10.90
N LEU A 95 -6.40 -15.03 -12.04
CA LEU A 95 -5.79 -14.44 -13.23
C LEU A 95 -6.48 -13.15 -13.71
N LEU A 96 -5.63 -12.20 -14.09
CA LEU A 96 -5.97 -10.91 -14.71
C LEU A 96 -6.87 -10.03 -13.83
N LYS A 97 -6.77 -10.22 -12.51
CA LYS A 97 -7.50 -9.43 -11.52
C LYS A 97 -6.52 -8.86 -10.50
N ARG A 98 -6.84 -7.66 -10.01
CA ARG A 98 -6.10 -7.02 -8.93
C ARG A 98 -6.58 -7.58 -7.62
N THR A 99 -5.67 -8.14 -6.85
CA THR A 99 -5.93 -8.63 -5.50
C THR A 99 -5.48 -7.55 -4.52
N PRO A 100 -6.41 -6.81 -3.90
CA PRO A 100 -6.04 -5.71 -3.01
C PRO A 100 -5.49 -6.25 -1.69
N ILE A 101 -4.40 -5.64 -1.22
CA ILE A 101 -3.98 -5.76 0.17
C ILE A 101 -4.82 -4.75 0.97
N PRO A 102 -5.49 -5.15 2.05
CA PRO A 102 -6.27 -4.22 2.86
C PRO A 102 -5.41 -3.05 3.34
N ARG A 103 -5.82 -1.82 3.04
CA ARG A 103 -5.11 -0.60 3.46
C ARG A 103 -4.83 -0.55 4.97
N ALA A 104 -5.75 -1.08 5.78
CA ALA A 104 -5.59 -1.14 7.23
C ALA A 104 -4.44 -2.04 7.70
N SER A 105 -4.00 -2.98 6.87
CA SER A 105 -2.87 -3.88 7.16
C SER A 105 -1.51 -3.31 6.70
N PHE A 106 -1.50 -2.11 6.10
CA PHE A 106 -0.33 -1.53 5.47
C PHE A 106 0.19 -0.34 6.28
N HIS A 107 1.41 -0.45 6.80
CA HIS A 107 2.11 0.71 7.36
C HIS A 107 2.54 1.63 6.23
N LEU A 108 2.15 2.91 6.33
CA LEU A 108 2.47 3.92 5.32
C LEU A 108 3.99 4.07 5.16
N VAL A 109 4.44 4.22 3.91
CA VAL A 109 5.85 4.47 3.60
C VAL A 109 6.00 5.88 3.08
N ASN A 110 6.92 6.64 3.68
CA ASN A 110 7.27 7.99 3.26
C ASN A 110 8.36 7.93 2.20
N ILE A 111 8.14 8.57 1.07
CA ILE A 111 9.16 8.79 0.05
C ILE A 111 9.42 10.28 0.03
N LEU A 112 10.64 10.68 0.39
CA LEU A 112 11.02 12.07 0.63
C LEU A 112 11.72 12.68 -0.58
#